data_AF-A0A6J4KG08-F1
#
_entry.id   AF-A0A6J4KG08-F1
#
_cell.length_a   1.000
_cell.length_b   1.000
_cell.length_c   1.000
_cell.angle_alpha   90.00
_cell.angle_beta   90.00
_cell.angle_gamma   90.00
#
_symmetry.space_group_name_H-M   'P 1'
#
loop_
_entity.id
_entity.type
_entity.pdbx_description
1 polymer ?
#
loop_
_entity_poly.entity_id
_entity_poly.type
_entity_poly.pdbx_seq_one_letter_code
_entity_poly.pdbx_strand_id
1 'polypeptide(L)'
;RFDEAIAVFDEAAKSNKQDFRPILGKALILKDQGKTDAAKPLFASAAELAPAQFKDQINQLASAPSPGASPTIVPSPAGGAPTPSASPTPKP
;
A
#
# COMPACT_ATOMS: atom_id res chain seq x y z
N ARG A 1 -9.43 -14.62 -1.17
CA ARG A 1 -7.99 -14.92 -0.91
C ARG A 1 -7.44 -14.11 0.26
N PHE A 2 -7.94 -12.90 0.52
CA PHE A 2 -7.64 -12.16 1.76
C PHE A 2 -8.14 -12.88 3.02
N ASP A 3 -9.26 -13.61 2.91
CA ASP A 3 -9.87 -14.35 4.02
C ASP A 3 -8.97 -15.46 4.56
N GLU A 4 -8.20 -16.12 3.70
CA GLU A 4 -7.28 -17.19 4.08
C GLU A 4 -6.08 -16.62 4.85
N ALA A 5 -5.54 -15.49 4.40
CA ALA A 5 -4.48 -14.79 5.12
C ALA A 5 -4.98 -14.25 6.48
N ILE A 6 -6.22 -13.73 6.54
CA ILE A 6 -6.84 -13.33 7.81
C ILE A 6 -6.96 -14.52 8.76
N ALA A 7 -7.39 -15.69 8.27
CA ALA A 7 -7.53 -16.90 9.09
C ALA A 7 -6.18 -17.35 9.66
N VAL A 8 -5.13 -17.36 8.84
CA VAL A 8 -3.77 -17.68 9.26
C VAL A 8 -3.26 -16.69 10.31
N PHE A 9 -3.51 -15.39 10.12
CA PHE A 9 -3.13 -14.37 11.11
C PHE A 9 -3.93 -14.49 12.41
N ASP A 10 -5.20 -14.87 12.36
CA ASP A 10 -6.03 -15.08 13.55
C ASP A 10 -5.55 -16.28 14.38
N GLU A 11 -5.15 -17.36 13.72
CA GLU A 11 -4.58 -18.54 14.37
C GLU A 11 -3.21 -18.23 14.99
N ALA A 12 -2.36 -17.48 14.28
CA ALA A 12 -1.08 -17.01 14.81
C ALA A 12 -1.25 -16.08 16.02
N ALA A 13 -2.24 -15.18 15.99
CA ALA A 13 -2.57 -14.31 17.11
C ALA A 13 -3.11 -15.07 18.33
N LYS A 14 -3.80 -16.21 18.12
CA LYS A 14 -4.24 -17.11 19.19
C LYS A 14 -3.07 -17.84 19.84
N SER A 15 -2.08 -18.29 19.06
CA SER A 15 -0.87 -18.94 19.60
C SER A 15 0.06 -17.95 20.30
N ASN A 16 0.31 -16.79 19.69
CA ASN A 16 1.21 -15.78 20.24
C ASN A 16 0.52 -14.42 20.29
N LYS A 17 -0.16 -14.15 21.41
CA LYS A 17 -0.79 -12.85 21.68
C LYS A 17 0.18 -11.66 21.69
N GLN A 18 1.48 -11.91 21.86
CA GLN A 18 2.50 -10.87 21.90
C GLN A 18 3.17 -10.62 20.54
N ASP A 19 2.77 -11.36 19.49
CA ASP A 19 3.32 -11.16 18.15
C ASP A 19 2.50 -10.10 17.40
N PHE A 20 3.17 -9.03 16.98
CA PHE A 20 2.56 -7.92 16.24
C PHE A 20 2.41 -8.23 14.74
N ARG A 21 3.11 -9.24 14.20
CA ARG A 21 3.06 -9.61 12.78
C ARG A 21 1.65 -10.02 12.32
N PRO A 22 0.88 -10.84 13.05
CA PRO A 22 -0.49 -11.14 12.66
C PRO A 22 -1.40 -9.92 12.67
N ILE A 23 -1.20 -8.98 13.60
CA ILE A 23 -1.97 -7.73 13.68
C ILE A 23 -1.62 -6.82 12.49
N LEU A 24 -0.33 -6.69 12.18
CA LEU A 24 0.17 -5.94 11.02
C LEU A 24 -0.35 -6.52 9.70
N GLY A 25 -0.30 -7.84 9.55
CA GLY A 25 -0.81 -8.53 8.36
C GLY A 25 -2.29 -8.30 8.15
N LYS A 26 -3.10 -8.40 9.22
CA LYS A 26 -4.53 -8.09 9.19
C LYS A 26 -4.79 -6.63 8.81
N ALA A 27 -3.98 -5.69 9.32
CA ALA A 27 -4.06 -4.27 9.00
C ALA A 27 -3.77 -3.99 7.51
N LEU A 28 -2.72 -4.61 6.97
CA LEU A 28 -2.36 -4.51 5.55
C LEU A 28 -3.48 -5.04 4.65
N ILE A 29 -4.07 -6.18 4.99
CA ILE A 29 -5.18 -6.76 4.24
C ILE A 29 -6.41 -5.85 4.26
N LEU A 30 -6.77 -5.31 5.43
CA LEU A 30 -7.90 -4.38 5.54
C LEU A 30 -7.67 -3.12 4.73
N LYS A 31 -6.44 -2.60 4.71
CA LYS A 31 -6.06 -1.47 3.88
C LYS A 31 -6.15 -1.79 2.39
N ASP A 32 -5.72 -2.98 1.98
CA ASP A 32 -5.81 -3.43 0.59
C ASP A 32 -7.27 -3.61 0.15
N GLN A 33 -8.15 -4.01 1.07
CA GLN A 33 -9.61 -3.99 0.88
C GLN A 33 -10.24 -2.58 0.87
N GLY A 34 -9.44 -1.51 0.99
CA GLY A 34 -9.91 -0.12 1.07
C GLY A 34 -10.45 0.28 2.45
N LYS A 35 -10.47 -0.62 3.43
CA LYS A 35 -10.94 -0.39 4.81
C LYS A 35 -9.85 0.26 5.66
N THR A 36 -9.38 1.42 5.20
CA THR A 36 -8.28 2.15 5.84
C THR A 36 -8.64 2.59 7.27
N ASP A 37 -9.90 2.89 7.54
CA ASP A 37 -10.41 3.23 8.87
C ASP A 37 -10.31 2.06 9.86
N ALA A 38 -10.54 0.83 9.39
CA ALA A 38 -10.36 -0.37 10.21
C ALA A 38 -8.87 -0.76 10.33
N ALA A 39 -8.05 -0.44 9.33
CA ALA A 39 -6.62 -0.74 9.33
C ALA A 39 -5.82 0.18 10.27
N LYS A 40 -6.17 1.47 10.37
CA LYS A 40 -5.49 2.46 11.23
C LYS A 40 -5.26 2.00 12.67
N PRO A 41 -6.30 1.59 13.43
CA PRO A 41 -6.12 1.15 14.82
C PRO A 41 -5.30 -0.14 14.93
N LEU A 42 -5.31 -1.01 13.90
CA LEU A 42 -4.50 -2.22 13.87
C LEU A 42 -3.02 -1.93 13.61
N PHE A 43 -2.71 -0.99 12.70
CA PHE A 43 -1.36 -0.48 12.51
C PHE A 43 -0.82 0.16 13.80
N ALA A 44 -1.63 0.97 14.49
CA ALA A 44 -1.25 1.56 15.76
C ALA A 44 -0.99 0.49 16.84
N SER A 45 -1.88 -0.49 16.99
CA SER A 45 -1.70 -1.59 17.95
C SER A 45 -0.46 -2.43 17.64
N ALA A 46 -0.22 -2.72 16.34
CA ALA A 46 0.98 -3.41 15.92
C ALA A 46 2.24 -2.59 16.22
N ALA A 47 2.21 -1.27 15.99
CA ALA A 47 3.29 -0.34 16.29
C ALA A 47 3.59 -0.22 17.80
N GLU A 48 2.58 -0.38 18.66
CA GLU A 48 2.77 -0.40 20.12
C GLU A 48 3.37 -1.70 20.63
N LEU A 49 2.99 -2.83 20.03
CA LEU A 49 3.51 -4.16 20.39
C LEU A 49 4.87 -4.46 19.74
N ALA A 50 5.18 -3.80 18.63
CA ALA A 50 6.40 -4.02 17.88
C ALA A 50 7.62 -3.32 18.52
N PRO A 51 8.81 -3.92 18.40
CA PRO A 51 10.06 -3.23 18.73
C PRO A 51 10.22 -1.95 17.90
N ALA A 52 10.96 -0.97 18.41
CA ALA A 52 11.18 0.31 17.75
C ALA A 52 11.66 0.19 16.29
N GLN A 53 12.49 -0.81 15.98
CA GLN A 53 12.95 -1.11 14.62
C GLN A 53 11.82 -1.46 13.65
N PHE A 54 10.76 -2.11 14.14
CA PHE A 54 9.58 -2.46 13.34
C PHE A 54 8.52 -1.38 13.37
N LYS A 55 8.42 -0.62 14.47
CA LYS A 55 7.47 0.48 14.63
C LYS A 55 7.56 1.49 13.49
N ASP A 56 8.78 1.85 13.09
CA ASP A 56 9.01 2.73 11.93
C ASP A 56 8.45 2.12 10.64
N GLN A 57 8.80 0.85 10.35
CA GLN A 57 8.32 0.13 9.18
C GLN A 57 6.79 -0.01 9.16
N ILE A 58 6.16 -0.25 10.32
CA ILE A 58 4.70 -0.34 10.48
C ILE A 58 4.04 1.00 10.16
N ASN A 59 4.63 2.10 10.62
CA ASN A 59 4.09 3.44 10.37
C ASN A 59 4.26 3.87 8.90
N GLN A 60 5.39 3.49 8.29
CA GLN A 60 5.60 3.63 6.85
C GLN A 60 4.57 2.83 6.06
N LEU A 61 4.31 1.57 6.43
CA LEU A 61 3.28 0.73 5.79
C LEU A 61 1.86 1.28 6.00
N ALA A 62 1.58 1.88 7.15
CA ALA A 62 0.30 2.54 7.43
C ALA A 62 0.07 3.76 6.52
N SER A 63 1.14 4.52 6.24
CA SER A 63 1.10 5.74 5.42
C SER A 63 1.34 5.49 3.93
N ALA A 64 2.00 4.40 3.54
CA ALA A 64 2.36 4.11 2.16
C ALA A 64 1.12 3.77 1.30
N PRO A 65 0.95 4.35 0.11
CA PRO A 65 -0.14 3.95 -0.77
C PRO A 65 -0.03 2.45 -1.12
N SER A 66 -1.17 1.75 -1.11
CA SER A 66 -1.23 0.31 -1.39
C SER A 66 -0.58 -0.02 -2.74
N PRO A 67 0.32 -1.01 -2.84
CA PRO A 67 0.97 -1.35 -4.11
C PRO A 67 0.03 -1.96 -5.18
N GLY A 68 -1.27 -2.07 -4.88
CA GLY A 68 -2.33 -2.47 -5.83
C GLY A 68 -2.99 -1.31 -6.58
N ALA A 69 -2.74 -0.06 -6.21
CA ALA A 69 -2.91 1.03 -7.17
C ALA A 69 -1.67 0.97 -8.05
N SER A 70 -1.78 0.36 -9.24
CA SER A 70 -0.80 0.54 -10.31
C SER A 70 -0.35 2.00 -10.28
N PRO A 71 0.96 2.32 -10.26
CA PRO A 71 1.34 3.64 -10.66
C PRO A 71 0.84 3.73 -12.09
N THR A 72 -0.21 4.52 -12.34
CA THR A 72 -0.25 5.21 -13.62
C THR A 72 0.95 6.13 -13.56
N ILE A 73 2.10 5.57 -13.93
CA ILE A 73 3.18 6.28 -14.58
C ILE A 73 2.49 7.09 -15.65
N VAL A 74 2.27 8.38 -15.41
CA VAL A 74 2.34 9.32 -16.51
C VAL A 74 3.83 9.62 -16.67
N PRO A 75 4.49 9.12 -17.73
CA PRO A 75 5.84 9.55 -18.04
C PRO A 75 5.74 10.93 -18.68
N SER A 76 6.33 11.98 -18.11
CA SER A 76 6.77 13.18 -18.84
C SER A 76 7.50 14.14 -17.91
N PRO A 77 8.73 14.53 -18.27
CA PRO A 77 8.82 15.64 -19.21
C PRO A 77 9.38 15.14 -20.53
N ALA A 78 8.51 15.03 -21.54
CA ALA A 78 8.99 15.32 -22.87
C ALA A 78 9.58 16.73 -22.83
N GLY A 79 10.91 16.83 -22.82
CA GLY A 79 11.63 17.98 -23.32
C GLY A 79 11.34 18.13 -24.81
N GLY A 80 10.10 18.53 -25.12
CA GLY A 80 9.68 19.00 -26.42
C GLY A 80 9.38 20.48 -26.26
N ALA A 81 10.38 21.30 -26.56
CA ALA A 81 10.24 22.74 -26.73
C ALA A 81 9.15 23.06 -27.78
N PRO A 82 8.51 24.25 -27.70
CA PRO A 82 7.26 24.55 -28.40
C PRO A 82 7.44 24.76 -29.93
N THR A 83 6.38 24.42 -30.66
CA THR A 83 6.10 24.49 -32.11
C THR A 83 6.50 25.81 -32.80
N PRO A 84 6.78 25.85 -34.13
CA PRO A 84 5.68 26.15 -35.08
C PRO A 84 5.79 25.56 -36.52
N SER A 85 4.62 25.38 -37.14
CA SER A 85 4.27 25.70 -38.55
C SER A 85 5.20 25.26 -39.71
N ALA A 86 4.76 24.25 -40.47
CA ALA A 86 4.58 24.34 -41.94
C ALA A 86 3.94 23.05 -42.50
N SER A 87 2.71 23.19 -43.01
CA SER A 87 2.10 22.39 -44.09
C SER A 87 3.04 22.25 -45.32
N PRO A 88 2.79 21.37 -46.33
CA PRO A 88 1.51 20.80 -46.71
C PRO A 88 1.49 19.30 -47.11
N THR A 89 0.28 18.73 -47.07
CA THR A 89 -0.29 17.70 -47.98
C THR A 89 0.24 17.79 -49.43
N PRO A 90 0.24 16.70 -50.25
CA PRO A 90 -1.04 16.11 -50.68
C PRO A 90 -1.11 14.61 -51.06
N LYS A 91 -2.38 14.16 -50.93
CA LYS A 91 -3.21 13.09 -51.56
C LYS A 91 -3.00 12.96 -53.11
N PRO A 92 -3.50 11.96 -53.89
CA PRO A 92 -4.51 10.90 -53.65
C PRO A 92 -4.04 9.44 -53.81
#